data_AF-A0A838EZW9-F1
#
_entry.id   AF-A0A838EZW9-F1
#
_cell.length_a   1.000
_cell.length_b   1.000
_cell.length_c   1.000
_cell.angle_alpha   90.00
_cell.angle_beta   90.00
_cell.angle_gamma   90.00
#
_symmetry.space_group_name_H-M   'P 1'
#
loop_
_entity.id
_entity.type
_entity.pdbx_description
1 polymer ?
#
loop_
_entity_poly.entity_id
_entity_poly.type
_entity_poly.pdbx_seq_one_letter_code
_entity_poly.pdbx_strand_id
1 'polypeptide(L)'
;VYSTEIAWVGRGDSKCLTPEKTEEGMGEDDYQNDFNRAYRTKKNSPRNKMLNTAPLKDTAEPILKYKVVQNEMGAFGYIRLESFVPEKLTTDEVILEVKKILLKDFAKTDGLIFDLRNNGGGYIYLAEALVQLFTPKNTLPLNFRLKNSHANRHFMYQSPTNIWAMALKEAEATAAPFTVNMPLNPATELDVVGQYYFKPVALLTNANCYSSCDMFSALMQDHDAAIIFGEDSTTGAGGANNRSHNDTILSLKEDLGPYKKLPSGQDMGFSFRQTIRTGQSEGVFLEDRGVVSDRIVPASLSDLYTDSGDQYKVIAKALIERSNQHTSWVKINEDRLDLLVTDEPKMLIKWMQTDKIEFKVNRRSMEQIAVELDNTIGQSFPFPKLETTNKYEAGEVEIVGAKEGKRVWRKIQAYRLVPQTIMLEDDLLISLESATSHPFAVYNYKNLTDDGWIVQDGTLKTGNSEEYVDSVKTEASLFLQLSETKDFSLNFDAQVNSEKDFDYLRVKLTVEGKDVDLIKGLSGDEEMKTYNFDLSAYKGKKVEIRFIFESDKGVTDKGVVLKNLSVTSKAL
;
A
#
# COMPACT_ATOMS: atom_id res chain seq x y z
N VAL A 1 -8.07 36.44 40.96
CA VAL A 1 -7.53 35.16 40.45
C VAL A 1 -8.71 34.25 40.22
N TYR A 2 -9.10 34.03 38.97
CA TYR A 2 -10.15 33.05 38.63
C TYR A 2 -9.45 31.75 38.27
N SER A 3 -9.59 30.74 39.12
CA SER A 3 -9.19 29.36 38.82
C SER A 3 -10.41 28.62 38.30
N THR A 4 -10.31 28.04 37.10
CA THR A 4 -11.29 27.06 36.62
C THR A 4 -10.69 25.67 36.79
N GLU A 5 -11.37 24.78 37.51
CA GLU A 5 -11.06 23.35 37.49
C GLU A 5 -11.82 22.72 36.31
N ILE A 6 -11.08 22.15 35.36
CA ILE A 6 -11.65 21.43 34.22
C ILE A 6 -11.86 19.97 34.66
N ALA A 7 -13.11 19.60 34.93
CA ALA A 7 -13.48 18.34 35.58
C ALA A 7 -13.34 17.05 34.72
N TRP A 8 -12.67 17.06 33.57
CA TRP A 8 -12.68 15.92 32.64
C TRP A 8 -11.31 15.44 32.13
N VAL A 9 -10.19 15.93 32.67
CA VAL A 9 -8.89 15.28 32.40
C VAL A 9 -8.78 14.02 33.25
N GLY A 10 -9.41 12.93 32.78
CA GLY A 10 -9.10 11.60 33.28
C GLY A 10 -7.61 11.35 33.06
N ARG A 11 -6.91 10.90 34.10
CA ARG A 11 -5.50 10.48 34.02
C ARG A 11 -5.38 9.43 32.92
N GLY A 12 -4.89 9.84 31.74
CA GLY A 12 -4.39 8.93 30.72
C GLY A 12 -3.02 8.42 31.15
N ASP A 13 -2.77 7.15 30.90
CA ASP A 13 -1.46 6.53 31.14
C ASP A 13 -0.42 7.23 30.27
N SER A 14 0.61 7.81 30.90
CA SER A 14 1.65 8.59 30.23
C SER A 14 2.48 7.76 29.24
N LYS A 15 2.37 6.43 29.28
CA LYS A 15 2.96 5.55 28.26
C LYS A 15 2.33 5.67 26.87
N CYS A 16 1.11 6.21 26.75
CA CYS A 16 0.50 6.48 25.45
C CYS A 16 0.99 7.78 24.79
N LEU A 17 1.80 8.59 25.49
CA LEU A 17 2.31 9.89 25.00
C LEU A 17 3.78 9.83 24.56
N THR A 18 4.36 8.63 24.51
CA THR A 18 5.67 8.39 23.93
C THR A 18 5.47 7.48 22.72
N PRO A 19 5.16 8.04 21.54
CA PRO A 19 5.26 7.27 20.31
C PRO A 19 6.73 6.83 20.15
N GLU A 20 6.92 5.55 19.85
CA GLU A 20 8.20 5.08 19.33
C GLU A 20 8.45 5.77 17.99
N LYS A 21 9.70 6.18 17.76
CA LYS A 21 10.10 6.97 16.60
C LYS A 21 9.69 6.27 15.31
N THR A 22 8.82 6.91 14.53
CA THR A 22 8.71 6.67 13.08
C THR A 22 9.54 7.70 12.35
N GLU A 23 10.10 7.30 11.22
CA GLU A 23 11.03 8.10 10.42
C GLU A 23 10.55 9.52 10.11
N GLU A 24 11.50 10.46 10.24
CA GLU A 24 11.34 11.86 9.89
C GLU A 24 11.20 12.04 8.37
N GLY A 25 9.96 12.03 7.86
CA GLY A 25 9.75 12.44 6.47
C GLY A 25 8.32 12.39 5.92
N MET A 26 7.49 11.45 6.38
CA MET A 26 6.31 11.02 5.61
C MET A 26 4.97 11.67 6.02
N GLY A 27 5.03 12.85 6.64
CA GLY A 27 3.84 13.69 6.82
C GLY A 27 2.81 13.16 7.82
N GLU A 28 3.26 12.36 8.78
CA GLU A 28 2.46 11.87 9.90
C GLU A 28 2.49 12.85 11.08
N ASP A 29 1.36 12.97 11.79
CA ASP A 29 1.20 13.79 13.00
C ASP A 29 0.61 12.91 14.11
N ASP A 30 1.46 12.46 15.03
CA ASP A 30 1.10 11.52 16.09
C ASP A 30 -0.02 12.04 17.00
N TYR A 31 -0.03 13.34 17.29
CA TYR A 31 -1.08 13.96 18.09
C TYR A 31 -2.42 13.92 17.35
N GLN A 32 -2.44 14.29 16.06
CA GLN A 32 -3.65 14.22 15.25
C GLN A 32 -4.12 12.77 15.09
N ASN A 33 -3.20 11.82 14.99
CA ASN A 33 -3.49 10.39 14.92
C ASN A 33 -4.15 9.89 16.21
N ASP A 34 -3.62 10.29 17.37
CA ASP A 34 -4.20 10.00 18.68
C ASP A 34 -5.57 10.66 18.87
N PHE A 35 -5.72 11.91 18.44
CA PHE A 35 -7.00 12.60 18.46
C PHE A 35 -8.03 11.86 17.60
N ASN A 36 -7.66 11.43 16.40
CA ASN A 36 -8.54 10.67 15.51
C ASN A 36 -8.98 9.34 16.15
N ARG A 37 -8.05 8.61 16.79
CA ARG A 37 -8.35 7.39 17.57
C ARG A 37 -9.30 7.68 18.73
N ALA A 38 -9.03 8.72 19.52
CA ALA A 38 -9.81 9.10 20.69
C ALA A 38 -11.21 9.64 20.33
N TYR A 39 -11.33 10.42 19.26
CA TYR A 39 -12.60 10.95 18.78
C TYR A 39 -13.51 9.81 18.30
N ARG A 40 -12.95 8.81 17.60
CA ARG A 40 -13.67 7.61 17.16
C ARG A 40 -14.21 6.78 18.33
N THR A 41 -13.40 6.53 19.36
CA THR A 41 -13.84 5.75 20.53
C THR A 41 -15.00 6.41 21.29
N LYS A 42 -15.07 7.74 21.35
CA LYS A 42 -16.21 8.48 21.92
C LYS A 42 -17.50 8.34 21.09
N LYS A 43 -17.40 8.24 19.76
CA LYS A 43 -18.55 8.09 18.85
C LYS A 43 -19.18 6.68 18.91
N ASN A 44 -18.40 5.67 19.31
CA ASN A 44 -18.86 4.30 19.56
C ASN A 44 -19.58 4.11 20.92
N SER A 45 -20.00 5.18 21.59
CA SER A 45 -20.85 5.11 22.79
C SER A 45 -22.17 4.36 22.48
N PRO A 46 -22.63 3.44 23.34
CA PRO A 46 -23.80 2.57 23.10
C PRO A 46 -25.16 3.29 22.93
N ARG A 47 -25.18 4.64 22.91
CA ARG A 47 -26.39 5.45 22.71
C ARG A 47 -26.85 5.58 21.25
N ASN A 48 -26.09 5.11 20.26
CA ASN A 48 -26.49 5.12 18.84
C ASN A 48 -27.12 3.80 18.34
N LYS A 49 -27.68 2.97 19.24
CA LYS A 49 -28.52 1.82 18.86
C LYS A 49 -29.94 2.28 18.56
N MET A 50 -30.17 2.87 17.40
CA MET A 50 -31.51 2.90 16.83
C MET A 50 -31.48 2.57 15.33
N LEU A 51 -32.20 1.48 15.03
CA LEU A 51 -33.01 1.20 13.82
C LEU A 51 -32.43 0.32 12.69
N ASN A 52 -33.09 -0.84 12.52
CA ASN A 52 -33.48 -1.56 11.30
C ASN A 52 -32.57 -1.59 10.06
N THR A 53 -31.25 -1.54 10.26
CA THR A 53 -30.27 -1.73 9.19
C THR A 53 -29.43 -2.96 9.46
N ALA A 54 -29.03 -3.67 8.40
CA ALA A 54 -28.07 -4.76 8.56
C ALA A 54 -26.74 -4.14 9.03
N PRO A 55 -26.14 -4.66 10.11
CA PRO A 55 -24.88 -4.11 10.60
C PRO A 55 -23.81 -4.23 9.51
N LEU A 56 -22.91 -3.24 9.45
CA LEU A 56 -21.73 -3.35 8.60
C LEU A 56 -20.92 -4.57 9.04
N LYS A 57 -20.39 -5.32 8.07
CA LYS A 57 -19.42 -6.38 8.32
C LYS A 57 -18.10 -5.74 8.72
N ASP A 58 -17.50 -6.26 9.79
CA ASP A 58 -16.15 -5.92 10.19
C ASP A 58 -15.12 -6.55 9.22
N THR A 59 -13.95 -5.92 9.13
CA THR A 59 -12.79 -6.46 8.42
C THR A 59 -11.67 -6.78 9.42
N ALA A 60 -10.50 -7.21 8.91
CA ALA A 60 -9.31 -7.34 9.74
C ALA A 60 -8.86 -5.98 10.34
N GLU A 61 -9.25 -4.86 9.70
CA GLU A 61 -8.94 -3.50 10.12
C GLU A 61 -10.18 -2.81 10.71
N PRO A 62 -10.20 -2.49 12.02
CA PRO A 62 -11.35 -1.85 12.68
C PRO A 62 -11.88 -0.55 12.05
N ILE A 63 -11.05 0.23 11.36
CA ILE A 63 -11.48 1.48 10.69
C ILE A 63 -12.20 1.23 9.35
N LEU A 64 -12.16 -0.01 8.83
CA LEU A 64 -12.72 -0.39 7.54
C LEU A 64 -13.88 -1.37 7.73
N LYS A 65 -15.06 -0.98 7.29
CA LYS A 65 -16.28 -1.81 7.35
C LYS A 65 -17.03 -1.76 6.05
N TYR A 66 -17.82 -2.78 5.76
CA TYR A 66 -18.50 -2.86 4.47
C TYR A 66 -19.82 -3.65 4.52
N LYS A 67 -20.66 -3.48 3.50
CA LYS A 67 -21.80 -4.35 3.21
C LYS A 67 -22.25 -4.22 1.77
N VAL A 68 -23.18 -5.08 1.35
CA VAL A 68 -23.96 -4.87 0.12
C VAL A 68 -25.29 -4.25 0.52
N VAL A 69 -25.64 -3.12 -0.10
CA VAL A 69 -26.92 -2.45 0.05
C VAL A 69 -27.78 -2.75 -1.18
N GLN A 70 -29.01 -3.21 -0.98
CA GLN A 70 -29.95 -3.46 -2.07
C GLN A 70 -31.10 -2.47 -2.01
N ASN A 71 -31.53 -1.99 -3.17
CA ASN A 71 -32.74 -1.21 -3.33
C ASN A 71 -33.42 -1.59 -4.66
N GLU A 72 -34.51 -0.89 -4.99
CA GLU A 72 -35.29 -1.09 -6.21
C GLU A 72 -34.50 -0.88 -7.52
N MET A 73 -33.32 -0.26 -7.47
CA MET A 73 -32.47 0.03 -8.64
C MET A 73 -31.34 -0.99 -8.84
N GLY A 74 -30.90 -1.69 -7.79
CA GLY A 74 -29.80 -2.64 -7.89
C GLY A 74 -29.12 -2.97 -6.57
N ALA A 75 -27.98 -3.64 -6.66
CA ALA A 75 -27.15 -4.00 -5.52
C ALA A 75 -25.86 -3.19 -5.54
N PHE A 76 -25.58 -2.42 -4.49
CA PHE A 76 -24.42 -1.54 -4.41
C PHE A 76 -23.49 -2.00 -3.30
N GLY A 77 -22.18 -1.98 -3.57
CA GLY A 77 -21.19 -2.10 -2.52
C GLY A 77 -21.22 -0.85 -1.66
N TYR A 78 -21.07 -0.99 -0.36
CA TYR A 78 -20.92 0.13 0.57
C TYR A 78 -19.67 -0.12 1.42
N ILE A 79 -18.71 0.80 1.38
CA ILE A 79 -17.53 0.82 2.24
C ILE A 79 -17.64 2.04 3.14
N ARG A 80 -17.35 1.86 4.43
CA ARG A 80 -17.11 2.94 5.38
C ARG A 80 -15.67 2.88 5.83
N LEU A 81 -14.92 3.94 5.55
CA LEU A 81 -13.57 4.14 6.05
C LEU A 81 -13.60 5.27 7.08
N GLU A 82 -13.46 4.92 8.36
CA GLU A 82 -13.66 5.85 9.46
C GLU A 82 -12.45 6.76 9.72
N SER A 83 -11.27 6.36 9.28
CA SER A 83 -9.99 7.06 9.48
C SER A 83 -9.01 6.65 8.39
N PHE A 84 -7.96 7.45 8.14
CA PHE A 84 -6.78 7.04 7.37
C PHE A 84 -5.61 6.63 8.27
N VAL A 85 -5.88 6.40 9.56
CA VAL A 85 -4.92 5.83 10.53
C VAL A 85 -5.30 4.37 10.77
N PRO A 86 -4.60 3.40 10.14
CA PRO A 86 -4.78 1.99 10.44
C PRO A 86 -4.52 1.68 11.92
N GLU A 87 -5.18 0.65 12.44
CA GLU A 87 -5.03 0.23 13.84
C GLU A 87 -4.39 -1.14 13.99
N LYS A 88 -4.49 -1.99 12.96
CA LYS A 88 -3.95 -3.34 12.98
C LYS A 88 -3.14 -3.69 11.75
N LEU A 89 -3.57 -3.20 10.60
CA LEU A 89 -2.92 -3.47 9.32
C LEU A 89 -1.94 -2.36 8.97
N THR A 90 -0.93 -2.67 8.17
CA THR A 90 -0.15 -1.62 7.48
C THR A 90 -1.01 -0.91 6.43
N THR A 91 -0.55 0.24 5.93
CA THR A 91 -1.24 0.97 4.85
C THR A 91 -1.46 0.10 3.60
N ASP A 92 -0.43 -0.65 3.18
CA ASP A 92 -0.51 -1.57 2.03
C ASP A 92 -1.50 -2.72 2.30
N GLU A 93 -1.51 -3.28 3.50
CA GLU A 93 -2.46 -4.33 3.89
C GLU A 93 -3.91 -3.83 3.89
N VAL A 94 -4.17 -2.57 4.26
CA VAL A 94 -5.51 -1.96 4.13
C VAL A 94 -5.93 -1.87 2.66
N ILE A 95 -5.03 -1.46 1.76
CA ILE A 95 -5.30 -1.42 0.30
C ILE A 95 -5.64 -2.83 -0.22
N LEU A 96 -4.90 -3.84 0.22
CA LEU A 96 -5.15 -5.23 -0.15
C LEU A 96 -6.47 -5.78 0.42
N GLU A 97 -6.85 -5.39 1.64
CA GLU A 97 -8.14 -5.75 2.22
C GLU A 97 -9.30 -5.11 1.44
N VAL A 98 -9.16 -3.84 1.01
CA VAL A 98 -10.14 -3.20 0.10
C VAL A 98 -10.20 -3.96 -1.23
N LYS A 99 -9.05 -4.25 -1.89
CA LYS A 99 -9.00 -5.06 -3.12
C LYS A 99 -9.76 -6.39 -2.95
N LYS A 100 -9.55 -7.08 -1.84
CA LYS A 100 -10.24 -8.35 -1.53
C LYS A 100 -11.76 -8.17 -1.42
N ILE A 101 -12.24 -7.13 -0.75
CA ILE A 101 -13.68 -6.82 -0.67
C ILE A 101 -14.25 -6.56 -2.06
N LEU A 102 -13.56 -5.76 -2.88
CA LEU A 102 -13.97 -5.46 -4.26
C LEU A 102 -14.13 -6.74 -5.10
N LEU A 103 -13.17 -7.66 -5.00
CA LEU A 103 -13.13 -8.91 -5.76
C LEU A 103 -14.09 -9.99 -5.26
N LYS A 104 -14.33 -10.09 -3.96
CA LYS A 104 -15.10 -11.19 -3.37
C LYS A 104 -16.55 -10.80 -3.10
N ASP A 105 -16.75 -9.72 -2.36
CA ASP A 105 -18.07 -9.29 -1.93
C ASP A 105 -18.76 -8.40 -2.96
N PHE A 106 -18.00 -7.61 -3.73
CA PHE A 106 -18.56 -6.62 -4.67
C PHE A 106 -18.41 -6.97 -6.15
N ALA A 107 -17.93 -8.17 -6.50
CA ALA A 107 -17.80 -8.58 -7.91
C ALA A 107 -19.10 -8.51 -8.71
N LYS A 108 -20.25 -8.61 -8.04
CA LYS A 108 -21.58 -8.61 -8.67
C LYS A 108 -22.41 -7.36 -8.36
N THR A 109 -21.86 -6.35 -7.65
CA THR A 109 -22.59 -5.11 -7.38
C THR A 109 -22.61 -4.20 -8.60
N ASP A 110 -23.61 -3.34 -8.75
CA ASP A 110 -23.80 -2.43 -9.89
C ASP A 110 -22.99 -1.13 -9.77
N GLY A 111 -22.50 -0.83 -8.57
CA GLY A 111 -21.64 0.29 -8.25
C GLY A 111 -21.18 0.25 -6.79
N LEU A 112 -20.36 1.22 -6.42
CA LEU A 112 -19.78 1.34 -5.07
C LEU A 112 -20.10 2.70 -4.47
N ILE A 113 -20.52 2.69 -3.20
CA ILE A 113 -20.63 3.86 -2.33
C ILE A 113 -19.48 3.77 -1.31
N PHE A 114 -18.62 4.77 -1.28
CA PHE A 114 -17.49 4.87 -0.39
C PHE A 114 -17.72 6.04 0.57
N ASP A 115 -18.10 5.75 1.80
CA ASP A 115 -18.49 6.72 2.83
C ASP A 115 -17.29 7.14 3.68
N LEU A 116 -17.00 8.44 3.63
CA LEU A 116 -15.94 9.14 4.37
C LEU A 116 -16.49 10.20 5.32
N ARG A 117 -17.81 10.23 5.55
CA ARG A 117 -18.40 11.24 6.44
C ARG A 117 -17.80 11.15 7.83
N ASN A 118 -17.39 12.30 8.36
CA ASN A 118 -16.75 12.42 9.67
C ASN A 118 -15.42 11.66 9.80
N ASN A 119 -14.64 11.60 8.73
CA ASN A 119 -13.29 11.05 8.73
C ASN A 119 -12.26 12.20 8.91
N GLY A 120 -11.51 12.15 10.01
CA GLY A 120 -10.54 13.18 10.39
C GLY A 120 -9.20 13.11 9.66
N GLY A 121 -9.04 12.24 8.66
CA GLY A 121 -7.78 12.05 7.95
C GLY A 121 -6.87 11.02 8.61
N GLY A 122 -5.56 11.19 8.47
CA GLY A 122 -4.55 10.19 8.85
C GLY A 122 -3.41 10.13 7.82
N TYR A 123 -2.92 8.94 7.50
CA TYR A 123 -1.76 8.77 6.64
C TYR A 123 -2.02 9.19 5.19
N ILE A 124 -1.20 10.13 4.71
CA ILE A 124 -1.26 10.67 3.34
C ILE A 124 -1.03 9.54 2.32
N TYR A 125 -0.04 8.67 2.56
CA TYR A 125 0.26 7.56 1.67
C TYR A 125 -0.97 6.66 1.42
N LEU A 126 -1.72 6.30 2.47
CA LEU A 126 -2.94 5.50 2.31
C LEU A 126 -4.00 6.23 1.47
N ALA A 127 -4.18 7.54 1.68
CA ALA A 127 -5.09 8.34 0.88
C ALA A 127 -4.68 8.42 -0.59
N GLU A 128 -3.39 8.56 -0.90
CA GLU A 128 -2.93 8.64 -2.28
C GLU A 128 -2.94 7.27 -2.97
N ALA A 129 -2.40 6.23 -2.31
CA ALA A 129 -2.23 4.91 -2.91
C ALA A 129 -3.56 4.18 -3.10
N LEU A 130 -4.58 4.39 -2.27
CA LEU A 130 -5.87 3.69 -2.38
C LEU A 130 -6.63 4.01 -3.68
N VAL A 131 -6.39 5.19 -4.27
CA VAL A 131 -7.06 5.69 -5.50
C VAL A 131 -6.84 4.74 -6.69
N GLN A 132 -5.69 4.08 -6.74
CA GLN A 132 -5.31 3.20 -7.86
C GLN A 132 -6.33 2.10 -8.15
N LEU A 133 -7.07 1.64 -7.12
CA LEU A 133 -8.05 0.58 -7.25
C LEU A 133 -9.25 0.98 -8.13
N PHE A 134 -9.50 2.28 -8.32
CA PHE A 134 -10.76 2.82 -8.85
C PHE A 134 -10.64 3.55 -10.19
N THR A 135 -9.42 3.75 -10.72
CA THR A 135 -9.22 4.53 -11.96
C THR A 135 -8.40 3.75 -13.00
N PRO A 136 -8.64 3.95 -14.30
CA PRO A 136 -7.75 3.46 -15.36
C PRO A 136 -6.51 4.36 -15.57
N LYS A 137 -6.49 5.58 -15.03
CA LYS A 137 -5.40 6.56 -15.19
C LYS A 137 -4.34 6.38 -14.11
N ASN A 138 -3.06 6.47 -14.49
CA ASN A 138 -1.97 6.46 -13.51
C ASN A 138 -2.24 7.45 -12.38
N THR A 139 -2.09 6.98 -11.14
CA THR A 139 -2.36 7.80 -9.96
C THR A 139 -1.22 8.78 -9.78
N LEU A 140 -1.52 10.07 -9.81
CA LEU A 140 -0.56 11.12 -9.49
C LEU A 140 -0.65 11.45 -8.00
N PRO A 141 0.50 11.56 -7.28
CA PRO A 141 0.50 12.12 -5.93
C PRO A 141 -0.03 13.56 -5.96
N LEU A 142 -0.47 14.05 -4.81
CA LEU A 142 -0.62 15.47 -4.56
C LEU A 142 0.75 16.14 -4.49
N ASN A 143 0.75 17.43 -4.81
CA ASN A 143 1.92 18.27 -4.65
C ASN A 143 1.85 19.03 -3.33
N PHE A 144 3.01 19.37 -2.80
CA PHE A 144 3.16 20.11 -1.57
C PHE A 144 4.16 21.24 -1.78
N ARG A 145 4.02 22.31 -1.00
CA ARG A 145 5.02 23.37 -0.94
C ARG A 145 5.25 23.83 0.48
N LEU A 146 6.50 24.17 0.76
CA LEU A 146 6.95 24.64 2.07
C LEU A 146 7.21 26.14 2.01
N LYS A 147 6.79 26.86 3.06
CA LYS A 147 7.06 28.31 3.18
C LYS A 147 8.56 28.56 3.32
N ASN A 148 9.11 29.47 2.51
CA ASN A 148 10.49 29.90 2.59
C ASN A 148 10.70 30.89 3.77
N SER A 149 10.64 30.37 4.99
CA SER A 149 10.85 31.14 6.22
C SER A 149 12.20 30.82 6.85
N HIS A 150 12.75 31.74 7.64
CA HIS A 150 13.97 31.49 8.42
C HIS A 150 13.85 30.23 9.29
N ALA A 151 12.68 29.99 9.89
CA ALA A 151 12.41 28.80 10.69
C ALA A 151 12.50 27.51 9.86
N ASN A 152 11.78 27.46 8.73
CA ASN A 152 11.80 26.26 7.88
C ASN A 152 13.17 26.01 7.26
N ARG A 153 13.93 27.06 6.89
CA ARG A 153 15.31 26.92 6.42
C ARG A 153 16.20 26.35 7.51
N HIS A 154 16.14 26.90 8.73
CA HIS A 154 16.89 26.39 9.87
C HIS A 154 16.59 24.91 10.13
N PHE A 155 15.31 24.55 10.16
CA PHE A 155 14.88 23.17 10.38
C PHE A 155 15.40 22.23 9.29
N MET A 156 15.11 22.54 8.01
CA MET A 156 15.43 21.65 6.91
C MET A 156 16.93 21.54 6.62
N TYR A 157 17.72 22.59 6.87
CA TYR A 157 19.17 22.59 6.58
C TYR A 157 19.98 21.69 7.52
N GLN A 158 19.39 21.19 8.61
CA GLN A 158 20.01 20.13 9.42
C GLN A 158 20.06 18.78 8.70
N SER A 159 19.25 18.62 7.64
CA SER A 159 19.22 17.47 6.74
C SER A 159 19.44 17.96 5.30
N PRO A 160 20.66 18.42 4.95
CA PRO A 160 20.91 19.15 3.71
C PRO A 160 20.77 18.31 2.43
N THR A 161 20.76 16.98 2.56
CA THR A 161 20.49 16.00 1.49
C THR A 161 19.00 15.76 1.27
N ASN A 162 18.12 16.26 2.14
CA ASN A 162 16.68 16.16 1.97
C ASN A 162 16.21 17.05 0.81
N ILE A 163 15.31 16.54 -0.03
CA ILE A 163 14.79 17.24 -1.21
C ILE A 163 14.16 18.61 -0.87
N TRP A 164 13.52 18.73 0.31
CA TRP A 164 12.91 19.97 0.76
C TRP A 164 13.96 21.00 1.19
N ALA A 165 15.11 20.57 1.71
CA ALA A 165 16.24 21.44 2.01
C ALA A 165 16.84 22.00 0.72
N MET A 166 16.99 21.17 -0.31
CA MET A 166 17.45 21.62 -1.63
C MET A 166 16.47 22.60 -2.28
N ALA A 167 15.16 22.30 -2.23
CA ALA A 167 14.13 23.20 -2.77
C ALA A 167 14.03 24.53 -2.02
N LEU A 168 14.31 24.56 -0.71
CA LEU A 168 14.39 25.79 0.06
C LEU A 168 15.63 26.64 -0.29
N LYS A 169 16.78 26.03 -0.59
CA LYS A 169 17.96 26.76 -1.08
C LYS A 169 17.67 27.47 -2.39
N GLU A 170 16.96 26.81 -3.31
CA GLU A 170 16.53 27.41 -4.57
C GLU A 170 15.53 28.56 -4.34
N ALA A 171 14.55 28.35 -3.47
CA ALA A 171 13.60 29.40 -3.10
C ALA A 171 14.28 30.61 -2.42
N GLU A 172 15.31 30.37 -1.60
CA GLU A 172 16.13 31.43 -0.99
C GLU A 172 16.94 32.21 -2.04
N ALA A 173 17.60 31.51 -2.95
CA ALA A 173 18.40 32.11 -4.03
C ALA A 173 17.56 33.00 -4.97
N THR A 174 16.30 32.62 -5.19
CA THR A 174 15.35 33.33 -6.06
C THR A 174 14.42 34.30 -5.32
N ALA A 175 14.56 34.41 -3.98
CA ALA A 175 13.64 35.13 -3.10
C ALA A 175 12.16 34.72 -3.26
N ALA A 176 11.89 33.48 -3.68
CA ALA A 176 10.55 32.93 -3.77
C ALA A 176 9.94 32.71 -2.37
N PRO A 177 8.64 33.04 -2.16
CA PRO A 177 7.99 32.90 -0.86
C PRO A 177 7.75 31.44 -0.44
N PHE A 178 7.79 30.50 -1.38
CA PHE A 178 7.60 29.07 -1.18
C PHE A 178 8.60 28.28 -2.04
N THR A 179 8.81 27.02 -1.68
CA THR A 179 9.47 26.04 -2.56
C THR A 179 8.65 25.82 -3.83
N VAL A 180 9.28 25.22 -4.84
CA VAL A 180 8.54 24.57 -5.94
C VAL A 180 7.59 23.50 -5.38
N ASN A 181 6.55 23.20 -6.16
CA ASN A 181 5.58 22.16 -5.86
C ASN A 181 6.23 20.79 -6.06
N MET A 182 6.21 19.94 -5.05
CA MET A 182 6.80 18.60 -5.11
C MET A 182 5.93 17.58 -4.37
N PRO A 183 5.90 16.32 -4.80
CA PRO A 183 5.15 15.30 -4.09
C PRO A 183 5.86 14.88 -2.79
N LEU A 184 5.09 14.37 -1.83
CA LEU A 184 5.64 13.67 -0.67
C LEU A 184 5.97 12.22 -1.01
N ASN A 185 5.05 11.54 -1.68
CA ASN A 185 5.21 10.15 -2.08
C ASN A 185 5.61 10.07 -3.56
N PRO A 186 6.61 9.25 -3.92
CA PRO A 186 6.94 9.02 -5.33
C PRO A 186 5.76 8.39 -6.07
N ALA A 187 5.43 8.88 -7.27
CA ALA A 187 4.39 8.30 -8.10
C ALA A 187 4.63 6.81 -8.45
N THR A 188 5.89 6.36 -8.40
CA THR A 188 6.28 4.95 -8.55
C THR A 188 5.78 4.03 -7.44
N GLU A 189 5.49 4.58 -6.25
CA GLU A 189 5.09 3.80 -5.08
C GLU A 189 3.56 3.76 -4.92
N LEU A 190 2.84 4.75 -5.46
CA LEU A 190 1.39 4.87 -5.34
C LEU A 190 0.58 4.00 -6.32
N ASP A 191 1.22 3.44 -7.34
CA ASP A 191 0.57 2.75 -8.47
C ASP A 191 1.18 1.36 -8.70
N VAL A 192 1.25 0.55 -7.64
CA VAL A 192 1.87 -0.80 -7.64
C VAL A 192 0.85 -1.95 -7.70
N VAL A 193 -0.37 -1.73 -7.22
CA VAL A 193 -1.47 -2.71 -7.24
C VAL A 193 -2.26 -2.59 -8.55
N GLY A 194 -2.61 -1.38 -8.97
CA GLY A 194 -3.43 -1.09 -10.15
C GLY A 194 -4.95 -1.17 -9.90
N GLN A 195 -5.76 -1.17 -10.96
CA GLN A 195 -7.23 -1.09 -10.87
C GLN A 195 -7.89 -2.43 -10.53
N TYR A 196 -8.88 -2.43 -9.62
CA TYR A 196 -9.67 -3.61 -9.26
C TYR A 196 -11.18 -3.39 -9.22
N TYR A 197 -11.63 -2.14 -9.34
CA TYR A 197 -13.03 -1.82 -9.52
C TYR A 197 -13.25 -1.08 -10.85
N PHE A 198 -14.14 -1.63 -11.68
CA PHE A 198 -14.40 -1.15 -13.04
C PHE A 198 -15.76 -0.46 -13.17
N LYS A 199 -16.62 -0.60 -12.16
CA LYS A 199 -17.98 -0.03 -12.13
C LYS A 199 -17.99 1.38 -11.51
N PRO A 200 -19.08 2.15 -11.66
CA PRO A 200 -19.15 3.50 -11.12
C PRO A 200 -18.95 3.54 -9.60
N VAL A 201 -18.23 4.56 -9.12
CA VAL A 201 -17.98 4.81 -7.69
C VAL A 201 -18.58 6.16 -7.29
N ALA A 202 -19.22 6.21 -6.14
CA ALA A 202 -19.66 7.41 -5.46
C ALA A 202 -18.88 7.55 -4.15
N LEU A 203 -18.29 8.72 -3.92
CA LEU A 203 -17.72 9.09 -2.64
C LEU A 203 -18.75 9.90 -1.86
N LEU A 204 -19.04 9.53 -0.61
CA LEU A 204 -19.96 10.27 0.25
C LEU A 204 -19.17 10.98 1.36
N THR A 205 -19.23 12.31 1.38
CA THR A 205 -18.46 13.18 2.28
C THR A 205 -19.38 14.14 3.05
N ASN A 206 -18.80 14.87 4.02
CA ASN A 206 -19.44 16.00 4.66
C ASN A 206 -18.37 16.99 5.15
N ALA A 207 -18.78 18.11 5.77
CA ALA A 207 -17.87 19.13 6.27
C ALA A 207 -16.91 18.62 7.37
N ASN A 208 -17.13 17.42 7.93
CA ASN A 208 -16.24 16.78 8.89
C ASN A 208 -15.20 15.83 8.25
N CYS A 209 -15.03 15.89 6.93
CA CYS A 209 -13.96 15.20 6.18
C CYS A 209 -12.73 16.12 6.11
N TYR A 210 -11.65 15.79 6.82
CA TYR A 210 -10.45 16.64 6.94
C TYR A 210 -9.15 15.94 6.53
N SER A 211 -8.13 16.72 6.18
CA SER A 211 -6.74 16.25 5.97
C SER A 211 -6.69 15.16 4.90
N SER A 212 -6.17 13.96 5.19
CA SER A 212 -6.12 12.86 4.23
C SER A 212 -7.50 12.45 3.67
N CYS A 213 -8.59 12.78 4.36
CA CYS A 213 -9.94 12.66 3.80
C CYS A 213 -10.20 13.66 2.67
N ASP A 214 -9.79 14.94 2.85
CA ASP A 214 -9.82 15.94 1.76
C ASP A 214 -8.94 15.45 0.60
N MET A 215 -7.75 14.92 0.89
CA MET A 215 -6.77 14.48 -0.11
C MET A 215 -7.28 13.31 -0.96
N PHE A 216 -7.80 12.25 -0.32
CA PHE A 216 -8.38 11.12 -1.04
C PHE A 216 -9.60 11.57 -1.86
N SER A 217 -10.46 12.43 -1.29
CA SER A 217 -11.61 12.99 -2.01
C SER A 217 -11.18 13.78 -3.24
N ALA A 218 -10.12 14.58 -3.13
CA ALA A 218 -9.57 15.38 -4.21
C ALA A 218 -9.05 14.47 -5.32
N LEU A 219 -8.22 13.47 -4.98
CA LEU A 219 -7.64 12.55 -5.95
C LEU A 219 -8.69 11.67 -6.63
N MET A 220 -9.72 11.24 -5.92
CA MET A 220 -10.84 10.49 -6.50
C MET A 220 -11.61 11.33 -7.53
N GLN A 221 -11.80 12.63 -7.28
CA GLN A 221 -12.38 13.56 -8.25
C GLN A 221 -11.43 13.83 -9.41
N ASP A 222 -10.16 14.15 -9.12
CA ASP A 222 -9.15 14.59 -10.09
C ASP A 222 -8.73 13.51 -11.08
N HIS A 223 -8.85 12.24 -10.68
CA HIS A 223 -8.55 11.08 -11.53
C HIS A 223 -9.80 10.50 -12.21
N ASP A 224 -10.97 11.15 -12.07
CA ASP A 224 -12.27 10.65 -12.57
C ASP A 224 -12.57 9.24 -12.05
N ALA A 225 -12.22 8.99 -10.78
CA ALA A 225 -12.37 7.71 -10.12
C ALA A 225 -13.73 7.59 -9.42
N ALA A 226 -14.35 8.71 -9.01
CA ALA A 226 -15.66 8.73 -8.39
C ALA A 226 -16.43 10.04 -8.64
N ILE A 227 -17.74 9.99 -8.45
CA ILE A 227 -18.58 11.18 -8.23
C ILE A 227 -18.56 11.53 -6.75
N ILE A 228 -18.36 12.80 -6.42
CA ILE A 228 -18.38 13.29 -5.04
C ILE A 228 -19.80 13.73 -4.65
N PHE A 229 -20.38 13.03 -3.70
CA PHE A 229 -21.62 13.39 -3.02
C PHE A 229 -21.29 13.94 -1.65
N GLY A 230 -21.86 15.09 -1.29
CA GLY A 230 -21.65 15.68 0.03
C GLY A 230 -22.95 15.95 0.75
N GLU A 231 -22.97 15.76 2.07
CA GLU A 231 -24.03 16.36 2.91
C GLU A 231 -23.94 17.89 2.88
N ASP A 232 -22.72 18.39 2.74
CA ASP A 232 -22.34 19.80 2.63
C ASP A 232 -21.77 20.11 1.25
N SER A 233 -21.61 21.40 0.93
CA SER A 233 -21.07 21.86 -0.35
C SER A 233 -19.59 21.52 -0.56
N THR A 234 -18.84 21.38 0.53
CA THR A 234 -17.42 21.06 0.52
C THR A 234 -17.08 20.12 1.68
N THR A 235 -15.96 19.43 1.55
CA THR A 235 -15.26 18.84 2.69
C THR A 235 -14.71 19.95 3.63
N GLY A 236 -14.06 19.54 4.71
CA GLY A 236 -13.65 20.43 5.81
C GLY A 236 -12.47 21.34 5.50
N ALA A 237 -11.79 21.17 4.35
CA ALA A 237 -10.71 22.03 3.89
C ALA A 237 -9.47 22.08 4.81
N GLY A 238 -9.26 21.03 5.60
CA GLY A 238 -8.15 20.88 6.54
C GLY A 238 -6.96 20.14 5.94
N GLY A 239 -6.67 20.39 4.65
CA GLY A 239 -5.81 19.57 3.80
C GLY A 239 -4.29 19.68 4.02
N ALA A 240 -3.81 20.44 5.01
CA ALA A 240 -2.38 20.64 5.20
C ALA A 240 -1.69 19.40 5.78
N ASN A 241 -0.41 19.24 5.46
CA ASN A 241 0.45 18.38 6.28
C ASN A 241 0.85 19.18 7.54
N ASN A 242 0.40 18.72 8.69
CA ASN A 242 0.62 19.36 9.98
C ASN A 242 1.81 18.77 10.72
N ARG A 243 2.29 19.52 11.72
CA ARG A 243 3.28 19.06 12.69
C ARG A 243 3.09 19.77 14.02
N SER A 244 3.45 19.11 15.12
CA SER A 244 3.57 19.76 16.42
C SER A 244 4.89 20.53 16.54
N HIS A 245 4.87 21.59 17.36
CA HIS A 245 6.04 22.38 17.68
C HIS A 245 7.03 21.59 18.54
N ASN A 246 6.53 20.77 19.45
CA ASN A 246 7.36 19.92 20.28
C ASN A 246 8.12 18.87 19.44
N ASP A 247 7.47 18.18 18.51
CA ASP A 247 8.13 17.21 17.62
C ASP A 247 9.16 17.90 16.74
N THR A 248 8.88 19.13 16.29
CA THR A 248 9.85 19.94 15.54
C THR A 248 11.11 20.21 16.36
N ILE A 249 10.98 20.51 17.66
CA ILE A 249 12.13 20.71 18.56
C ILE A 249 12.90 19.42 18.79
N LEU A 250 12.20 18.30 18.99
CA LEU A 250 12.82 17.01 19.26
C LEU A 250 13.63 16.48 18.07
N SER A 251 13.25 16.86 16.84
CA SER A 251 13.99 16.53 15.62
C SER A 251 15.23 17.38 15.35
N LEU A 252 15.48 18.45 16.11
CA LEU A 252 16.66 19.30 15.92
C LEU A 252 17.85 18.71 16.68
N LYS A 253 19.02 18.61 16.02
CA LYS A 253 20.16 17.84 16.52
C LYS A 253 20.82 18.48 17.76
N GLU A 254 21.02 19.80 17.78
CA GLU A 254 21.42 20.56 18.99
C GLU A 254 21.08 22.05 18.88
N ASP A 255 21.28 22.66 17.71
CA ASP A 255 20.93 24.06 17.47
C ASP A 255 19.43 24.22 17.17
N LEU A 256 18.69 24.76 18.13
CA LEU A 256 17.26 25.02 17.97
C LEU A 256 16.96 26.21 17.04
N GLY A 257 17.95 27.07 16.78
CA GLY A 257 17.78 28.27 15.98
C GLY A 257 16.57 29.12 16.41
N PRO A 258 15.59 29.39 15.52
CA PRO A 258 14.42 30.18 15.86
C PRO A 258 13.36 29.40 16.68
N TYR A 259 13.51 28.08 16.85
CA TYR A 259 12.59 27.28 17.65
C TYR A 259 12.91 27.40 19.14
N LYS A 260 11.89 27.63 19.97
CA LYS A 260 12.03 27.73 21.44
C LYS A 260 10.98 26.86 22.10
N LYS A 261 11.36 26.14 23.17
CA LYS A 261 10.39 25.39 23.98
C LYS A 261 9.31 26.33 24.52
N LEU A 262 8.05 25.93 24.40
CA LEU A 262 6.94 26.69 24.95
C LEU A 262 6.87 26.50 26.48
N PRO A 263 6.44 27.52 27.23
CA PRO A 263 6.39 27.44 28.69
C PRO A 263 5.37 26.39 29.15
N SER A 264 5.57 25.86 30.36
CA SER A 264 4.60 25.02 31.06
C SER A 264 4.17 23.74 30.32
N GLY A 265 5.02 23.19 29.45
CA GLY A 265 4.72 21.96 28.70
C GLY A 265 3.65 22.13 27.62
N GLN A 266 3.40 23.37 27.18
CA GLN A 266 2.50 23.64 26.07
C GLN A 266 3.06 23.08 24.75
N ASP A 267 2.15 22.75 23.85
CA ASP A 267 2.46 22.38 22.47
C ASP A 267 1.48 23.07 21.51
N MET A 268 1.90 23.23 20.26
CA MET A 268 1.11 23.86 19.20
C MET A 268 1.27 23.08 17.90
N GLY A 269 0.16 22.67 17.31
CA GLY A 269 0.13 22.18 15.93
C GLY A 269 0.16 23.35 14.94
N PHE A 270 0.89 23.20 13.84
CA PHE A 270 0.88 24.14 12.73
C PHE A 270 0.94 23.42 11.39
N SER A 271 0.34 24.03 10.36
CA SER A 271 0.46 23.56 8.98
C SER A 271 1.89 23.74 8.49
N PHE A 272 2.60 22.64 8.28
CA PHE A 272 3.99 22.65 7.84
C PHE A 272 4.09 22.84 6.33
N ARG A 273 3.33 22.03 5.56
CA ARG A 273 3.30 22.09 4.09
C ARG A 273 1.87 22.29 3.60
N GLN A 274 1.74 23.12 2.57
CA GLN A 274 0.47 23.39 1.90
C GLN A 274 0.26 22.41 0.75
N THR A 275 -0.94 21.87 0.64
CA THR A 275 -1.33 20.83 -0.32
C THR A 275 -1.94 21.41 -1.59
N ILE A 276 -1.56 20.81 -2.71
CA ILE A 276 -1.87 21.27 -4.06
C ILE A 276 -2.35 20.07 -4.85
N ARG A 277 -3.57 20.22 -5.39
CA ARG A 277 -4.22 19.20 -6.20
C ARG A 277 -3.45 18.96 -7.49
N THR A 278 -3.58 17.74 -8.01
CA THR A 278 -3.01 17.29 -9.28
C THR A 278 -4.11 16.77 -10.21
N GLY A 279 -3.76 16.30 -11.39
CA GLY A 279 -4.75 15.76 -12.34
C GLY A 279 -5.65 16.86 -12.91
N GLN A 280 -6.98 16.67 -12.86
CA GLN A 280 -7.91 17.66 -13.46
C GLN A 280 -7.93 19.00 -12.73
N SER A 281 -7.58 19.05 -11.45
CA SER A 281 -7.53 20.29 -10.65
C SER A 281 -6.10 20.73 -10.36
N GLU A 282 -5.14 20.43 -11.24
CA GLU A 282 -3.73 20.78 -11.08
C GLU A 282 -3.54 22.25 -10.63
N GLY A 283 -2.80 22.45 -9.53
CA GLY A 283 -2.47 23.77 -9.00
C GLY A 283 -3.51 24.38 -8.07
N VAL A 284 -4.66 23.73 -7.86
CA VAL A 284 -5.69 24.21 -6.92
C VAL A 284 -5.31 23.83 -5.48
N PHE A 285 -5.31 24.82 -4.57
CA PHE A 285 -5.12 24.55 -3.14
C PHE A 285 -6.30 23.82 -2.52
N LEU A 286 -5.98 22.92 -1.59
CA LEU A 286 -6.97 22.16 -0.82
C LEU A 286 -7.41 22.92 0.44
N GLU A 287 -6.49 23.63 1.08
CA GLU A 287 -6.77 24.45 2.25
C GLU A 287 -7.74 25.59 1.92
N ASP A 288 -8.58 25.92 2.90
CA ASP A 288 -9.68 26.91 2.83
C ASP A 288 -10.80 26.62 1.81
N ARG A 289 -10.60 25.67 0.90
CA ARG A 289 -11.55 25.31 -0.16
C ARG A 289 -12.16 23.93 0.01
N GLY A 290 -11.36 22.96 0.42
CA GLY A 290 -11.73 21.55 0.42
C GLY A 290 -12.01 21.04 -0.99
N VAL A 291 -12.77 19.95 -1.05
CA VAL A 291 -13.25 19.32 -2.27
C VAL A 291 -14.72 19.66 -2.42
N VAL A 292 -15.06 20.30 -3.53
CA VAL A 292 -16.45 20.66 -3.85
C VAL A 292 -17.22 19.40 -4.23
N SER A 293 -18.38 19.23 -3.60
CA SER A 293 -19.33 18.15 -3.92
C SER A 293 -19.89 18.33 -5.33
N ASP A 294 -19.80 17.30 -6.17
CA ASP A 294 -20.45 17.29 -7.49
C ASP A 294 -21.98 17.32 -7.36
N ARG A 295 -22.50 16.68 -6.29
CA ARG A 295 -23.92 16.68 -5.92
C ARG A 295 -24.07 16.82 -4.41
N ILE A 296 -24.89 17.78 -3.98
CA ILE A 296 -25.23 17.95 -2.56
C ILE A 296 -26.45 17.08 -2.24
N VAL A 297 -26.31 16.20 -1.25
CA VAL A 297 -27.33 15.26 -0.76
C VAL A 297 -27.40 15.34 0.76
N PRO A 298 -28.10 16.33 1.34
CA PRO A 298 -28.20 16.48 2.79
C PRO A 298 -28.89 15.27 3.43
N ALA A 299 -28.52 14.94 4.66
CA ALA A 299 -29.15 13.84 5.38
C ALA A 299 -30.62 14.13 5.66
N SER A 300 -31.49 13.19 5.32
CA SER A 300 -32.88 13.17 5.74
C SER A 300 -33.03 12.37 7.05
N LEU A 301 -34.21 12.45 7.66
CA LEU A 301 -34.53 11.61 8.80
C LEU A 301 -34.44 10.12 8.44
N SER A 302 -34.79 9.73 7.21
CA SER A 302 -34.77 8.33 6.77
C SER A 302 -33.36 7.74 6.74
N ASP A 303 -32.35 8.55 6.40
CA ASP A 303 -30.95 8.13 6.32
C ASP A 303 -30.37 7.71 7.68
N LEU A 304 -31.02 8.11 8.78
CA LEU A 304 -30.61 7.72 10.13
C LEU A 304 -31.06 6.31 10.53
N TYR A 305 -32.03 5.72 9.82
CA TYR A 305 -32.69 4.49 10.29
C TYR A 305 -33.00 3.45 9.22
N THR A 306 -32.73 3.72 7.94
CA THR A 306 -32.86 2.75 6.85
C THR A 306 -31.64 2.78 5.93
N ASP A 307 -31.30 1.60 5.39
CA ASP A 307 -30.25 1.41 4.38
C ASP A 307 -30.67 1.85 2.97
N SER A 308 -31.96 2.20 2.81
CA SER A 308 -32.54 2.76 1.58
C SER A 308 -33.04 4.19 1.79
N GLY A 309 -32.38 4.93 2.68
CA GLY A 309 -32.64 6.35 2.92
C GLY A 309 -32.50 7.21 1.66
N ASP A 310 -33.01 8.43 1.73
CA ASP A 310 -33.09 9.34 0.59
C ASP A 310 -31.73 9.64 -0.05
N GLN A 311 -30.66 9.79 0.74
CA GLN A 311 -29.29 9.95 0.22
C GLN A 311 -28.90 8.74 -0.63
N TYR A 312 -29.08 7.53 -0.11
CA TYR A 312 -28.70 6.30 -0.80
C TYR A 312 -29.45 6.11 -2.11
N LYS A 313 -30.74 6.47 -2.16
CA LYS A 313 -31.52 6.42 -3.40
C LYS A 313 -30.99 7.38 -4.44
N VAL A 314 -30.68 8.62 -4.07
CA VAL A 314 -30.12 9.61 -5.00
C VAL A 314 -28.76 9.15 -5.54
N ILE A 315 -27.90 8.61 -4.66
CA ILE A 315 -26.58 8.09 -5.03
C ILE A 315 -26.72 6.88 -5.96
N ALA A 316 -27.53 5.89 -5.59
CA ALA A 316 -27.74 4.68 -6.37
C ALA A 316 -28.30 4.99 -7.77
N LYS A 317 -29.24 5.94 -7.88
CA LYS A 317 -29.74 6.42 -9.17
C LYS A 317 -28.62 6.97 -10.05
N ALA A 318 -27.75 7.80 -9.48
CA ALA A 318 -26.63 8.39 -10.21
C ALA A 318 -25.60 7.35 -10.67
N LEU A 319 -25.34 6.32 -9.85
CA LEU A 319 -24.47 5.21 -10.21
C LEU A 319 -25.04 4.42 -11.40
N ILE A 320 -26.34 4.12 -11.39
CA ILE A 320 -27.01 3.45 -12.52
C ILE A 320 -26.98 4.32 -13.78
N GLU A 321 -27.23 5.62 -13.66
CA GLU A 321 -27.14 6.57 -14.79
C GLU A 321 -25.74 6.58 -15.43
N ARG A 322 -24.68 6.30 -14.67
CA ARG A 322 -23.29 6.19 -15.14
C ARG A 322 -22.87 4.80 -15.60
N SER A 323 -23.67 3.76 -15.36
CA SER A 323 -23.28 2.36 -15.68
C SER A 323 -22.90 2.15 -17.15
N ASN A 324 -23.53 2.88 -18.07
CA ASN A 324 -23.25 2.89 -19.50
C ASN A 324 -21.85 3.43 -19.87
N GLN A 325 -21.20 4.18 -19.00
CA GLN A 325 -19.82 4.66 -19.16
C GLN A 325 -18.79 3.67 -18.58
N HIS A 326 -19.26 2.68 -17.82
CA HIS A 326 -18.45 1.72 -17.06
C HIS A 326 -18.74 0.27 -17.51
N THR A 327 -18.79 0.06 -18.82
CA THR A 327 -19.11 -1.26 -19.41
C THR A 327 -17.87 -2.14 -19.61
N SER A 328 -16.68 -1.54 -19.64
CA SER A 328 -15.41 -2.23 -19.90
C SER A 328 -14.83 -2.79 -18.62
N TRP A 329 -14.33 -4.02 -18.69
CA TRP A 329 -13.62 -4.66 -17.58
C TRP A 329 -12.61 -5.67 -18.11
N VAL A 330 -11.68 -6.04 -17.24
CA VAL A 330 -10.70 -7.09 -17.50
C VAL A 330 -10.60 -8.03 -16.30
N LYS A 331 -10.37 -9.31 -16.58
CA LYS A 331 -10.03 -10.32 -15.58
C LYS A 331 -8.77 -11.06 -16.01
N ILE A 332 -7.80 -11.05 -15.12
CA ILE A 332 -6.48 -11.68 -15.24
C ILE A 332 -6.28 -12.50 -13.95
N ASN A 333 -5.20 -13.25 -13.85
CA ASN A 333 -4.80 -13.89 -12.59
C ASN A 333 -4.68 -12.81 -11.48
N GLU A 334 -5.28 -13.08 -10.31
CA GLU A 334 -5.30 -12.13 -9.19
C GLU A 334 -3.99 -12.14 -8.39
N ASP A 335 -3.31 -13.29 -8.41
CA ASP A 335 -2.04 -13.55 -7.76
C ASP A 335 -0.88 -13.43 -8.76
N ARG A 336 0.34 -13.37 -8.23
CA ARG A 336 1.57 -13.41 -9.03
C ARG A 336 1.57 -14.64 -9.96
N LEU A 337 2.02 -14.45 -11.19
CA LEU A 337 2.14 -15.52 -12.17
C LEU A 337 3.53 -16.18 -12.11
N ASP A 338 3.60 -17.45 -11.72
CA ASP A 338 4.83 -18.25 -11.81
C ASP A 338 4.90 -18.96 -13.17
N LEU A 339 5.89 -18.60 -13.98
CA LEU A 339 6.10 -19.04 -15.36
C LEU A 339 7.36 -19.90 -15.45
N LEU A 340 7.29 -21.09 -16.04
CA LEU A 340 8.49 -21.90 -16.24
C LEU A 340 9.48 -21.18 -17.16
N VAL A 341 10.73 -21.08 -16.74
CA VAL A 341 11.80 -20.42 -17.52
C VAL A 341 12.03 -21.06 -18.89
N THR A 342 11.67 -22.33 -19.05
CA THR A 342 11.79 -23.09 -20.31
C THR A 342 10.67 -22.79 -21.30
N ASP A 343 9.55 -22.26 -20.84
CA ASP A 343 8.33 -22.15 -21.62
C ASP A 343 8.24 -20.76 -22.28
N GLU A 344 7.43 -20.67 -23.33
CA GLU A 344 7.01 -19.37 -23.84
C GLU A 344 6.01 -18.78 -22.85
N PRO A 345 6.35 -17.68 -22.16
CA PRO A 345 5.50 -17.14 -21.12
C PRO A 345 4.21 -16.61 -21.74
N LYS A 346 3.06 -17.02 -21.21
CA LYS A 346 1.74 -16.64 -21.70
C LYS A 346 0.82 -16.28 -20.54
N MET A 347 -0.09 -15.36 -20.79
CA MET A 347 -1.09 -14.95 -19.84
C MET A 347 -2.49 -15.00 -20.45
N LEU A 348 -3.42 -15.63 -19.73
CA LEU A 348 -4.83 -15.65 -20.10
C LEU A 348 -5.50 -14.34 -19.65
N ILE A 349 -6.07 -13.61 -20.59
CA ILE A 349 -6.78 -12.36 -20.32
C ILE A 349 -8.22 -12.53 -20.79
N LYS A 350 -9.18 -12.12 -19.94
CA LYS A 350 -10.61 -12.02 -20.26
C LYS A 350 -11.02 -10.56 -20.22
N TRP A 351 -11.83 -10.09 -21.15
CA TRP A 351 -12.24 -8.69 -21.20
C TRP A 351 -13.64 -8.51 -21.77
N MET A 352 -14.18 -7.32 -21.57
CA MET A 352 -15.39 -6.82 -22.21
C MET A 352 -15.20 -5.37 -22.64
N GLN A 353 -15.91 -4.99 -23.70
CA GLN A 353 -16.00 -3.63 -24.21
C GLN A 353 -14.62 -2.98 -24.40
N THR A 354 -13.70 -3.69 -25.03
CA THR A 354 -12.30 -3.28 -25.27
C THR A 354 -11.89 -3.68 -26.67
N ASP A 355 -11.41 -2.74 -27.49
CA ASP A 355 -11.01 -3.01 -28.88
C ASP A 355 -9.48 -3.09 -29.07
N LYS A 356 -8.70 -2.65 -28.07
CA LYS A 356 -7.25 -2.75 -28.06
C LYS A 356 -6.70 -3.07 -26.68
N ILE A 357 -5.65 -3.89 -26.66
CA ILE A 357 -4.86 -4.20 -25.46
C ILE A 357 -3.41 -3.79 -25.71
N GLU A 358 -2.78 -3.16 -24.74
CA GLU A 358 -1.38 -2.75 -24.75
C GLU A 358 -0.67 -3.33 -23.53
N PHE A 359 0.54 -3.86 -23.72
CA PHE A 359 1.42 -4.25 -22.63
C PHE A 359 2.50 -3.19 -22.43
N LYS A 360 2.85 -2.96 -21.17
CA LYS A 360 3.93 -2.05 -20.79
C LYS A 360 4.87 -2.73 -19.81
N VAL A 361 6.14 -2.77 -20.18
CA VAL A 361 7.21 -3.36 -19.38
C VAL A 361 8.21 -2.26 -19.07
N ASN A 362 8.60 -2.09 -17.81
CA ASN A 362 9.43 -0.96 -17.37
C ASN A 362 8.92 0.40 -17.88
N ARG A 363 7.60 0.58 -17.90
CA ARG A 363 6.89 1.77 -18.42
C ARG A 363 7.09 2.04 -19.92
N ARG A 364 7.73 1.14 -20.66
CA ARG A 364 7.83 1.22 -22.11
C ARG A 364 6.63 0.53 -22.74
N SER A 365 5.91 1.27 -23.57
CA SER A 365 4.80 0.76 -24.38
C SER A 365 5.30 -0.23 -25.42
N MET A 366 4.66 -1.39 -25.45
CA MET A 366 4.76 -2.36 -26.53
C MET A 366 3.73 -2.04 -27.62
N GLU A 367 3.70 -2.84 -28.69
CA GLU A 367 2.70 -2.69 -29.75
C GLU A 367 1.27 -2.91 -29.22
N GLN A 368 0.33 -2.11 -29.71
CA GLN A 368 -1.09 -2.27 -29.40
C GLN A 368 -1.68 -3.43 -30.21
N ILE A 369 -2.34 -4.34 -29.51
CA ILE A 369 -2.97 -5.52 -30.10
C ILE A 369 -4.47 -5.23 -30.28
N ALA A 370 -4.94 -5.24 -31.53
CA ALA A 370 -6.37 -5.18 -31.81
C ALA A 370 -7.05 -6.48 -31.38
N VAL A 371 -8.19 -6.37 -30.72
CA VAL A 371 -8.96 -7.50 -30.20
C VAL A 371 -10.44 -7.35 -30.53
N GLU A 372 -11.18 -8.46 -30.52
CA GLU A 372 -12.64 -8.41 -30.55
C GLU A 372 -13.15 -7.69 -29.29
N LEU A 373 -14.30 -7.02 -29.42
CA LEU A 373 -14.80 -6.11 -28.39
C LEU A 373 -15.02 -6.82 -27.04
N ASP A 374 -15.45 -8.08 -27.08
CA ASP A 374 -15.83 -8.89 -25.92
C ASP A 374 -15.17 -10.29 -25.99
N ASN A 375 -14.50 -10.73 -24.93
CA ASN A 375 -14.00 -12.10 -24.80
C ASN A 375 -14.03 -12.58 -23.35
N THR A 376 -15.12 -13.24 -22.96
CA THR A 376 -15.33 -13.77 -21.60
C THR A 376 -14.71 -15.15 -21.37
N ILE A 377 -14.37 -15.88 -22.44
CA ILE A 377 -13.69 -17.18 -22.35
C ILE A 377 -12.20 -16.98 -22.07
N GLY A 378 -11.63 -15.93 -22.68
CA GLY A 378 -10.26 -15.47 -22.54
C GLY A 378 -9.39 -15.85 -23.73
N GLN A 379 -8.33 -15.08 -23.93
CA GLN A 379 -7.29 -15.34 -24.93
C GLN A 379 -5.92 -15.31 -24.26
N SER A 380 -5.05 -16.22 -24.67
CA SER A 380 -3.66 -16.24 -24.23
C SER A 380 -2.83 -15.28 -25.07
N PHE A 381 -2.13 -14.37 -24.40
CA PHE A 381 -1.17 -13.46 -25.02
C PHE A 381 0.25 -13.86 -24.64
N PRO A 382 1.22 -13.77 -25.58
CA PRO A 382 2.62 -13.91 -25.22
C PRO A 382 3.02 -12.79 -24.25
N PHE A 383 3.80 -13.16 -23.27
CA PHE A 383 4.29 -12.23 -22.26
C PHE A 383 5.55 -11.52 -22.81
N PRO A 384 5.63 -10.19 -22.76
CA PRO A 384 6.84 -9.48 -23.17
C PRO A 384 7.98 -9.79 -22.20
N LYS A 385 8.99 -10.55 -22.66
CA LYS A 385 10.18 -10.88 -21.85
C LYS A 385 11.03 -9.62 -21.64
N LEU A 386 11.50 -9.41 -20.41
CA LEU A 386 12.60 -8.49 -20.14
C LEU A 386 13.91 -9.14 -20.61
N GLU A 387 14.73 -8.39 -21.34
CA GLU A 387 16.09 -8.81 -21.66
C GLU A 387 16.98 -8.58 -20.43
N THR A 388 17.09 -9.56 -19.54
CA THR A 388 18.00 -9.52 -18.39
C THR A 388 19.08 -10.61 -18.49
N THR A 389 20.20 -10.37 -17.83
CA THR A 389 21.32 -11.33 -17.71
C THR A 389 21.05 -12.41 -16.66
N ASN A 390 20.05 -12.23 -15.81
CA ASN A 390 19.67 -13.18 -14.77
C ASN A 390 18.71 -14.24 -15.34
N LYS A 391 19.01 -15.52 -15.08
CA LYS A 391 18.19 -16.65 -15.54
C LYS A 391 16.81 -16.67 -14.87
N TYR A 392 16.72 -16.19 -13.63
CA TYR A 392 15.46 -16.08 -12.88
C TYR A 392 15.13 -14.62 -12.70
N GLU A 393 13.89 -14.27 -12.99
CA GLU A 393 13.44 -12.90 -13.00
C GLU A 393 12.09 -12.80 -12.30
N ALA A 394 11.89 -11.73 -11.54
CA ALA A 394 10.59 -11.31 -11.09
C ALA A 394 10.36 -9.87 -11.53
N GLY A 395 9.14 -9.55 -11.91
CA GLY A 395 8.81 -8.23 -12.40
C GLY A 395 7.31 -8.00 -12.44
N GLU A 396 6.95 -6.88 -13.05
CA GLU A 396 5.57 -6.46 -13.22
C GLU A 396 5.35 -6.07 -14.67
N VAL A 397 4.18 -6.42 -15.21
CA VAL A 397 3.70 -5.90 -16.49
C VAL A 397 2.42 -5.12 -16.26
N GLU A 398 2.37 -3.90 -16.77
CA GLU A 398 1.13 -3.14 -16.85
C GLU A 398 0.41 -3.54 -18.14
N ILE A 399 -0.87 -3.90 -18.02
CA ILE A 399 -1.76 -4.19 -19.14
C ILE A 399 -2.82 -3.10 -19.18
N VAL A 400 -3.00 -2.51 -20.36
CA VAL A 400 -3.92 -1.40 -20.57
C VAL A 400 -4.93 -1.79 -21.63
N GLY A 401 -6.22 -1.54 -21.36
CA GLY A 401 -7.29 -1.68 -22.34
C GLY A 401 -7.76 -0.33 -22.85
N ALA A 402 -8.01 -0.26 -24.15
CA ALA A 402 -8.63 0.88 -24.79
C ALA A 402 -9.90 0.50 -25.55
N LYS A 403 -10.80 1.47 -25.66
CA LYS A 403 -11.99 1.45 -26.52
C LYS A 403 -12.08 2.80 -27.22
N GLU A 404 -12.20 2.79 -28.55
CA GLU A 404 -12.33 4.01 -29.36
C GLU A 404 -11.21 5.04 -29.07
N GLY A 405 -9.99 4.54 -28.85
CA GLY A 405 -8.81 5.37 -28.57
C GLY A 405 -8.72 5.93 -27.14
N LYS A 406 -9.68 5.63 -26.26
CA LYS A 406 -9.64 6.01 -24.84
C LYS A 406 -9.26 4.82 -23.97
N ARG A 407 -8.38 5.05 -22.99
CA ARG A 407 -8.07 4.06 -21.96
C ARG A 407 -9.31 3.83 -21.08
N VAL A 408 -9.73 2.57 -20.95
CA VAL A 408 -10.94 2.17 -20.21
C VAL A 408 -10.64 1.33 -18.96
N TRP A 409 -9.51 0.63 -18.93
CA TRP A 409 -9.02 -0.07 -17.74
C TRP A 409 -7.50 -0.18 -17.74
N ARG A 410 -6.91 -0.37 -16.56
CA ARG A 410 -5.51 -0.80 -16.38
C ARG A 410 -5.39 -1.95 -15.40
N LYS A 411 -4.39 -2.80 -15.55
CA LYS A 411 -4.03 -3.86 -14.60
C LYS A 411 -2.52 -3.93 -14.46
N ILE A 412 -2.05 -4.28 -13.27
CA ILE A 412 -0.65 -4.61 -13.02
C ILE A 412 -0.62 -6.09 -12.63
N GLN A 413 0.17 -6.88 -13.37
CA GLN A 413 0.39 -8.29 -13.10
C GLN A 413 1.85 -8.49 -12.69
N ALA A 414 2.05 -8.89 -11.44
CA ALA A 414 3.34 -9.40 -10.99
C ALA A 414 3.59 -10.79 -11.57
N TYR A 415 4.84 -11.09 -11.95
CA TYR A 415 5.23 -12.39 -12.48
C TYR A 415 6.60 -12.80 -11.94
N ARG A 416 6.91 -14.09 -12.12
CA ARG A 416 8.19 -14.69 -11.77
C ARG A 416 8.54 -15.84 -12.72
N LEU A 417 9.77 -15.88 -13.20
CA LEU A 417 10.32 -17.00 -13.95
C LEU A 417 10.87 -18.05 -12.99
N VAL A 418 10.24 -19.21 -12.94
CA VAL A 418 10.57 -20.30 -12.01
C VAL A 418 11.27 -21.46 -12.72
N PRO A 419 12.17 -22.20 -12.03
CA PRO A 419 12.79 -23.39 -12.57
C PRO A 419 11.82 -24.57 -12.66
N GLN A 420 12.27 -25.64 -13.34
CA GLN A 420 11.65 -26.95 -13.20
C GLN A 420 11.70 -27.40 -11.74
N THR A 421 10.63 -28.05 -11.28
CA THR A 421 10.54 -28.59 -9.92
C THR A 421 11.48 -29.79 -9.79
N ILE A 422 12.25 -29.84 -8.71
CA ILE A 422 13.18 -30.94 -8.43
C ILE A 422 12.40 -32.07 -7.77
N MET A 423 12.45 -33.27 -8.36
CA MET A 423 11.91 -34.49 -7.74
C MET A 423 12.88 -34.95 -6.65
N LEU A 424 12.44 -34.89 -5.39
CA LEU A 424 13.29 -35.17 -4.24
C LEU A 424 13.04 -36.58 -3.71
N GLU A 425 13.90 -37.51 -4.12
CA GLU A 425 13.88 -38.91 -3.64
C GLU A 425 14.97 -39.21 -2.60
N ASP A 426 16.05 -38.43 -2.56
CA ASP A 426 17.18 -38.58 -1.64
C ASP A 426 17.60 -37.22 -1.07
N ASP A 427 18.61 -37.20 -0.20
CA ASP A 427 19.14 -35.99 0.40
C ASP A 427 19.61 -34.98 -0.67
N LEU A 428 19.18 -33.73 -0.52
CA LEU A 428 19.65 -32.60 -1.32
C LEU A 428 20.57 -31.73 -0.47
N LEU A 429 21.87 -31.83 -0.72
CA LEU A 429 22.88 -30.93 -0.17
C LEU A 429 23.08 -29.75 -1.12
N ILE A 430 23.02 -28.52 -0.61
CA ILE A 430 23.14 -27.32 -1.44
C ILE A 430 24.54 -26.73 -1.24
N SER A 431 25.38 -26.84 -2.27
CA SER A 431 26.72 -26.24 -2.28
C SER A 431 26.69 -24.87 -2.96
N LEU A 432 27.17 -23.87 -2.24
CA LEU A 432 27.29 -22.49 -2.70
C LEU A 432 28.74 -22.11 -3.08
N GLU A 433 29.66 -23.07 -3.11
CA GLU A 433 31.09 -22.84 -3.38
C GLU A 433 31.38 -22.43 -4.83
N SER A 434 30.49 -22.79 -5.76
CA SER A 434 30.67 -22.52 -7.20
C SER A 434 30.35 -21.08 -7.62
N ALA A 435 30.14 -20.17 -6.66
CA ALA A 435 29.58 -18.83 -6.89
C ALA A 435 28.24 -18.84 -7.64
N THR A 436 27.53 -19.97 -7.59
CA THR A 436 26.17 -20.11 -8.14
C THR A 436 25.17 -20.30 -7.02
N SER A 437 23.98 -19.73 -7.20
CA SER A 437 22.86 -19.95 -6.29
C SER A 437 22.10 -21.23 -6.57
N HIS A 438 22.49 -22.02 -7.59
CA HIS A 438 21.80 -23.27 -7.91
C HIS A 438 21.83 -24.25 -6.71
N PRO A 439 20.71 -24.89 -6.35
CA PRO A 439 19.42 -24.96 -7.05
C PRO A 439 18.41 -23.85 -6.76
N PHE A 440 18.74 -22.85 -5.94
CA PHE A 440 17.85 -21.72 -5.70
C PHE A 440 17.59 -20.92 -6.97
N ALA A 441 16.35 -20.47 -7.08
CA ALA A 441 16.01 -19.32 -7.91
C ALA A 441 16.07 -18.07 -7.04
N VAL A 442 16.92 -17.12 -7.42
CA VAL A 442 17.13 -15.87 -6.69
C VAL A 442 16.41 -14.73 -7.40
N TYR A 443 15.54 -14.04 -6.67
CA TYR A 443 14.73 -12.92 -7.12
C TYR A 443 15.10 -11.67 -6.33
N ASN A 444 15.95 -10.84 -6.93
CA ASN A 444 16.28 -9.52 -6.42
C ASN A 444 15.32 -8.52 -7.06
N TYR A 445 14.32 -8.06 -6.31
CA TYR A 445 13.28 -7.17 -6.84
C TYR A 445 13.84 -5.76 -7.06
N LYS A 446 13.23 -4.96 -7.96
CA LYS A 446 13.64 -3.57 -8.28
C LYS A 446 15.11 -3.40 -8.76
N ASN A 447 15.68 -4.41 -9.44
CA ASN A 447 17.05 -4.40 -9.99
C ASN A 447 18.18 -4.29 -8.93
N LEU A 448 17.95 -4.82 -7.72
CA LEU A 448 18.95 -4.91 -6.66
C LEU A 448 19.96 -6.04 -6.93
N THR A 449 20.64 -6.04 -8.09
CA THR A 449 21.52 -7.14 -8.50
C THR A 449 22.65 -7.39 -7.51
N ASP A 450 23.16 -6.33 -6.88
CA ASP A 450 24.30 -6.40 -5.95
C ASP A 450 23.91 -6.19 -4.47
N ASP A 451 22.65 -5.80 -4.22
CA ASP A 451 22.16 -5.48 -2.86
C ASP A 451 21.14 -6.51 -2.32
N GLY A 452 20.60 -7.35 -3.19
CA GLY A 452 19.71 -8.45 -2.82
C GLY A 452 20.47 -9.70 -2.33
N TRP A 453 19.93 -10.88 -2.58
CA TRP A 453 20.62 -12.13 -2.27
C TRP A 453 21.76 -12.34 -3.27
N ILE A 454 22.96 -12.56 -2.76
CA ILE A 454 24.16 -12.87 -3.53
C ILE A 454 24.85 -14.11 -2.97
N VAL A 455 25.48 -14.89 -3.85
CA VAL A 455 26.33 -16.01 -3.44
C VAL A 455 27.77 -15.57 -3.43
N GLN A 456 28.40 -15.63 -2.27
CA GLN A 456 29.79 -15.23 -2.11
C GLN A 456 30.38 -15.94 -0.88
N ASP A 457 31.65 -16.33 -1.00
CA ASP A 457 32.42 -17.04 0.03
C ASP A 457 31.74 -18.33 0.53
N GLY A 458 31.04 -19.05 -0.35
CA GLY A 458 30.31 -20.28 0.00
C GLY A 458 29.05 -20.05 0.84
N THR A 459 28.56 -18.82 0.91
CA THR A 459 27.35 -18.43 1.64
C THR A 459 26.38 -17.69 0.73
N LEU A 460 25.11 -17.68 1.11
CA LEU A 460 24.09 -16.81 0.51
C LEU A 460 23.88 -15.64 1.47
N LYS A 461 24.18 -14.42 1.04
CA LYS A 461 24.11 -13.22 1.89
C LYS A 461 23.39 -12.07 1.21
N THR A 462 22.85 -11.14 1.99
CA THR A 462 22.22 -9.92 1.48
C THR A 462 23.21 -8.76 1.49
N GLY A 463 23.17 -7.89 0.48
CA GLY A 463 24.07 -6.74 0.37
C GLY A 463 25.46 -7.08 -0.17
N ASN A 464 26.28 -6.05 -0.39
CA ASN A 464 27.56 -6.15 -1.10
C ASN A 464 28.77 -6.51 -0.21
N SER A 465 28.56 -7.22 0.91
CA SER A 465 29.54 -7.59 1.96
C SER A 465 29.81 -6.55 3.05
N GLU A 466 29.40 -5.29 2.88
CA GLU A 466 29.49 -4.28 3.93
C GLU A 466 28.14 -4.09 4.62
N GLU A 467 27.15 -3.58 3.90
CA GLU A 467 25.78 -3.40 4.36
C GLU A 467 24.79 -3.62 3.20
N TYR A 468 23.53 -3.92 3.49
CA TYR A 468 22.45 -3.84 2.49
C TYR A 468 21.99 -2.39 2.29
N VAL A 469 21.25 -2.10 1.22
CA VAL A 469 20.68 -0.75 0.97
C VAL A 469 19.24 -0.65 1.49
N ASP A 470 18.72 0.57 1.63
CA ASP A 470 17.32 0.80 1.99
C ASP A 470 16.36 0.09 1.01
N SER A 471 15.22 -0.37 1.54
CA SER A 471 14.11 -0.94 0.79
C SER A 471 14.48 -2.19 -0.03
N VAL A 472 15.37 -3.02 0.51
CA VAL A 472 15.74 -4.30 -0.09
C VAL A 472 14.58 -5.25 0.03
N LYS A 473 14.19 -5.84 -1.09
CA LYS A 473 13.31 -7.01 -1.12
C LYS A 473 13.97 -8.07 -1.98
N THR A 474 14.26 -9.21 -1.37
CA THR A 474 14.95 -10.30 -2.04
C THR A 474 14.45 -11.66 -1.57
N GLU A 475 14.41 -12.62 -2.49
CA GLU A 475 13.92 -13.97 -2.23
C GLU A 475 14.81 -15.02 -2.88
N ALA A 476 15.21 -16.04 -2.12
CA ALA A 476 15.83 -17.26 -2.63
C ALA A 476 14.86 -18.43 -2.44
N SER A 477 14.41 -19.03 -3.54
CA SER A 477 13.35 -20.03 -3.53
C SER A 477 13.82 -21.37 -4.07
N LEU A 478 13.44 -22.45 -3.39
CA LEU A 478 13.72 -23.83 -3.77
C LEU A 478 12.40 -24.56 -4.08
N PHE A 479 12.29 -25.11 -5.29
CA PHE A 479 11.08 -25.77 -5.78
C PHE A 479 11.26 -27.28 -5.78
N LEU A 480 10.50 -27.97 -4.93
CA LEU A 480 10.64 -29.41 -4.69
C LEU A 480 9.31 -30.13 -4.87
N GLN A 481 9.39 -31.38 -5.32
CA GLN A 481 8.34 -32.38 -5.20
C GLN A 481 8.85 -33.42 -4.21
N LEU A 482 8.27 -33.45 -3.01
CA LEU A 482 8.71 -34.37 -1.95
C LEU A 482 8.26 -35.80 -2.29
N SER A 483 9.12 -36.79 -2.02
CA SER A 483 8.78 -38.21 -2.16
C SER A 483 7.51 -38.56 -1.40
N GLU A 484 6.74 -39.52 -1.93
CA GLU A 484 5.58 -40.10 -1.25
C GLU A 484 5.96 -41.10 -0.15
N THR A 485 7.22 -41.54 -0.11
CA THR A 485 7.64 -42.66 0.75
C THR A 485 8.57 -42.25 1.88
N LYS A 486 9.27 -41.12 1.74
CA LYS A 486 10.26 -40.64 2.70
C LYS A 486 9.82 -39.37 3.42
N ASP A 487 10.25 -39.26 4.66
CA ASP A 487 10.12 -38.05 5.46
C ASP A 487 11.35 -37.18 5.29
N PHE A 488 11.18 -35.87 5.26
CA PHE A 488 12.25 -34.91 5.03
C PHE A 488 12.30 -33.83 6.11
N SER A 489 13.50 -33.27 6.30
CA SER A 489 13.74 -32.07 7.09
C SER A 489 14.51 -31.04 6.29
N LEU A 490 14.12 -29.76 6.43
CA LEU A 490 14.92 -28.62 5.98
C LEU A 490 15.94 -28.27 7.07
N ASN A 491 17.21 -28.14 6.70
CA ASN A 491 18.28 -27.70 7.58
C ASN A 491 19.03 -26.51 6.97
N PHE A 492 19.38 -25.52 7.78
CA PHE A 492 20.26 -24.42 7.39
C PHE A 492 20.80 -23.71 8.62
N ASP A 493 21.90 -23.00 8.47
CA ASP A 493 22.38 -22.03 9.45
C ASP A 493 22.06 -20.62 8.98
N ALA A 494 21.64 -19.75 9.91
CA ALA A 494 21.38 -18.34 9.64
C ALA A 494 22.00 -17.43 10.71
N GLN A 495 22.57 -16.32 10.27
CA GLN A 495 22.95 -15.16 11.07
C GLN A 495 22.21 -13.94 10.52
N VAL A 496 21.71 -13.06 11.40
CA VAL A 496 20.97 -11.85 11.01
C VAL A 496 21.59 -10.64 11.70
N ASN A 497 21.92 -9.63 10.90
CA ASN A 497 22.36 -8.31 11.34
C ASN A 497 21.53 -7.28 10.56
N SER A 498 20.49 -6.75 11.20
CA SER A 498 19.46 -5.93 10.53
C SER A 498 18.83 -4.95 11.51
N GLU A 499 18.13 -3.93 11.01
CA GLU A 499 17.35 -3.05 11.88
C GLU A 499 16.29 -3.86 12.65
N LYS A 500 16.40 -3.79 13.98
CA LYS A 500 15.57 -4.61 14.87
C LYS A 500 14.12 -4.16 14.80
N ASP A 501 13.23 -5.12 14.56
CA ASP A 501 11.78 -4.91 14.48
C ASP A 501 11.29 -4.09 13.26
N PHE A 502 12.17 -3.87 12.27
CA PHE A 502 11.83 -3.18 11.01
C PHE A 502 12.22 -4.03 9.79
N ASP A 503 13.39 -4.66 9.87
CA ASP A 503 13.96 -5.48 8.81
C ASP A 503 13.96 -6.95 9.18
N TYR A 504 13.52 -7.81 8.26
CA TYR A 504 13.21 -9.19 8.63
C TYR A 504 13.71 -10.22 7.63
N LEU A 505 14.40 -11.25 8.15
CA LEU A 505 14.49 -12.55 7.52
C LEU A 505 13.24 -13.38 7.84
N ARG A 506 12.52 -13.79 6.81
CA ARG A 506 11.39 -14.72 6.89
C ARG A 506 11.70 -15.99 6.12
N VAL A 507 11.28 -17.13 6.67
CA VAL A 507 11.37 -18.42 5.98
C VAL A 507 9.97 -19.00 5.87
N LYS A 508 9.52 -19.20 4.64
CA LYS A 508 8.17 -19.68 4.33
C LYS A 508 8.23 -20.99 3.56
N LEU A 509 7.24 -21.83 3.81
CA LEU A 509 6.95 -23.01 3.01
C LEU A 509 5.61 -22.79 2.30
N THR A 510 5.63 -22.68 0.97
CA THR A 510 4.41 -22.61 0.16
C THR A 510 4.03 -24.01 -0.29
N VAL A 511 2.83 -24.46 0.05
CA VAL A 511 2.29 -25.78 -0.30
C VAL A 511 0.97 -25.57 -1.02
N GLU A 512 0.89 -26.00 -2.29
CA GLU A 512 -0.31 -25.84 -3.13
C GLU A 512 -0.84 -24.39 -3.14
N GLY A 513 0.09 -23.42 -3.18
CA GLY A 513 -0.22 -21.99 -3.22
C GLY A 513 -0.58 -21.35 -1.86
N LYS A 514 -0.44 -22.08 -0.75
CA LYS A 514 -0.64 -21.54 0.61
C LYS A 514 0.66 -21.47 1.38
N ASP A 515 0.93 -20.32 1.98
CA ASP A 515 2.13 -20.09 2.78
C ASP A 515 1.95 -20.60 4.22
N VAL A 516 3.01 -21.25 4.72
CA VAL A 516 3.21 -21.60 6.13
C VAL A 516 4.50 -20.95 6.59
N ASP A 517 4.45 -20.13 7.63
CA ASP A 517 5.66 -19.52 8.20
C ASP A 517 6.45 -20.57 8.99
N LEU A 518 7.68 -20.87 8.54
CA LEU A 518 8.68 -21.61 9.32
C LEU A 518 9.41 -20.66 10.27
N ILE A 519 9.72 -19.46 9.78
CA ILE A 519 10.25 -18.32 10.54
C ILE A 519 9.43 -17.09 10.16
N LYS A 520 8.72 -16.51 11.15
CA LYS A 520 7.86 -15.34 10.94
C LYS A 520 8.62 -14.03 10.71
N GLY A 521 9.82 -13.91 11.27
CA GLY A 521 10.68 -12.73 11.16
C GLY A 521 11.80 -12.77 12.20
N LEU A 522 13.04 -12.97 11.76
CA LEU A 522 14.25 -12.69 12.55
C LEU A 522 14.75 -11.30 12.19
N SER A 523 15.11 -10.50 13.19
CA SER A 523 15.60 -9.13 13.04
C SER A 523 16.64 -8.82 14.12
N GLY A 524 17.35 -7.69 14.01
CA GLY A 524 18.37 -7.29 14.99
C GLY A 524 19.72 -7.97 14.78
N ASP A 525 20.41 -8.28 15.88
CA ASP A 525 21.74 -8.91 15.92
C ASP A 525 21.63 -10.34 16.46
N GLU A 526 21.27 -11.26 15.59
CA GLU A 526 21.16 -12.69 15.88
C GLU A 526 22.43 -13.42 15.42
N GLU A 527 23.17 -13.96 16.39
CA GLU A 527 24.34 -14.82 16.12
C GLU A 527 23.95 -16.04 15.26
N MET A 528 24.97 -16.63 14.61
CA MET A 528 24.81 -17.81 13.76
C MET A 528 24.14 -18.98 14.50
N LYS A 529 22.95 -19.38 14.06
CA LYS A 529 22.14 -20.46 14.64
C LYS A 529 21.74 -21.49 13.58
N THR A 530 21.69 -22.76 13.98
CA THR A 530 21.18 -23.84 13.14
C THR A 530 19.67 -24.00 13.31
N TYR A 531 18.97 -24.12 12.18
CA TYR A 531 17.53 -24.34 12.10
C TYR A 531 17.25 -25.70 11.46
N ASN A 532 16.30 -26.43 12.04
CA ASN A 532 15.78 -27.69 11.51
C ASN A 532 14.24 -27.63 11.53
N PHE A 533 13.63 -27.84 10.37
CA PHE A 533 12.18 -27.88 10.23
C PHE A 533 11.73 -29.21 9.64
N ASP A 534 10.72 -29.83 10.27
CA ASP A 534 10.12 -31.06 9.80
C ASP A 534 9.15 -30.82 8.64
N LEU A 535 9.41 -31.49 7.50
CA LEU A 535 8.57 -31.41 6.30
C LEU A 535 7.70 -32.66 6.10
N SER A 536 7.73 -33.63 7.02
CA SER A 536 7.01 -34.92 6.92
C SER A 536 5.51 -34.76 6.64
N ALA A 537 4.88 -33.71 7.17
CA ALA A 537 3.47 -33.40 6.94
C ALA A 537 3.11 -33.08 5.47
N TYR A 538 4.12 -32.88 4.62
CA TYR A 538 3.98 -32.48 3.22
C TYR A 538 4.49 -33.56 2.23
N LYS A 539 4.69 -34.78 2.71
CA LYS A 539 5.00 -35.98 1.91
C LYS A 539 4.13 -36.07 0.65
N GLY A 540 4.75 -36.33 -0.49
CA GLY A 540 4.08 -36.40 -1.80
C GLY A 540 3.61 -35.06 -2.38
N LYS A 541 3.86 -33.92 -1.73
CA LYS A 541 3.39 -32.61 -2.20
C LYS A 541 4.48 -31.84 -2.93
N LYS A 542 4.04 -30.98 -3.85
CA LYS A 542 4.85 -29.89 -4.38
C LYS A 542 4.97 -28.80 -3.34
N VAL A 543 6.20 -28.41 -3.03
CA VAL A 543 6.52 -27.38 -2.05
C VAL A 543 7.51 -26.36 -2.61
N GLU A 544 7.39 -25.13 -2.15
CA GLU A 544 8.38 -24.07 -2.37
C GLU A 544 8.91 -23.60 -1.03
N ILE A 545 10.21 -23.72 -0.81
CA ILE A 545 10.89 -23.20 0.38
C ILE A 545 11.46 -21.84 0.02
N ARG A 546 11.08 -20.79 0.77
CA ARG A 546 11.36 -19.39 0.43
C ARG A 546 12.10 -18.72 1.56
N PHE A 547 13.31 -18.24 1.27
CA PHE A 547 14.10 -17.39 2.16
C PHE A 547 13.95 -15.94 1.69
N ILE A 548 13.21 -15.14 2.47
CA ILE A 548 12.81 -13.78 2.09
C ILE A 548 13.47 -12.80 3.05
N PHE A 549 14.18 -11.82 2.51
CA PHE A 549 14.65 -10.67 3.28
C PHE A 549 13.97 -9.40 2.75
N GLU A 550 13.39 -8.63 3.66
CA GLU A 550 12.71 -7.38 3.40
C GLU A 550 13.19 -6.32 4.39
N SER A 551 13.64 -5.17 3.88
CA SER A 551 13.96 -3.99 4.68
C SER A 551 13.08 -2.78 4.33
N ASP A 552 12.98 -1.83 5.26
CA ASP A 552 12.26 -0.57 5.10
C ASP A 552 13.16 0.58 4.61
N LYS A 553 12.75 1.84 4.82
CA LYS A 553 13.51 3.04 4.42
C LYS A 553 14.36 3.60 5.56
N GLY A 554 14.90 2.71 6.40
CA GLY A 554 15.53 3.07 7.67
C GLY A 554 17.03 2.85 7.72
N VAL A 555 17.43 2.11 8.75
CA VAL A 555 18.83 1.86 9.10
C VAL A 555 19.32 0.60 8.40
N THR A 556 20.43 0.73 7.68
CA THR A 556 21.12 -0.41 7.07
C THR A 556 22.09 -1.08 8.05
N ASP A 557 22.33 -2.37 7.85
CA ASP A 557 23.33 -3.16 8.59
C ASP A 557 23.90 -4.25 7.66
N LYS A 558 24.70 -5.18 8.17
CA LYS A 558 25.42 -6.20 7.41
C LYS A 558 24.52 -7.22 6.70
N GLY A 559 23.24 -7.29 7.10
CA GLY A 559 22.23 -8.15 6.51
C GLY A 559 22.25 -9.57 7.04
N VAL A 560 21.77 -10.49 6.20
CA VAL A 560 21.57 -11.90 6.54
C VAL A 560 22.64 -12.74 5.88
N VAL A 561 23.11 -13.77 6.58
CA VAL A 561 23.99 -14.81 6.03
C VAL A 561 23.37 -16.18 6.23
N LEU A 562 23.23 -16.96 5.16
CA LEU A 562 22.75 -18.34 5.14
C LEU A 562 23.85 -19.30 4.66
N LYS A 563 24.01 -20.43 5.35
CA LYS A 563 24.93 -21.51 4.95
C LYS A 563 24.45 -22.89 5.40
N ASN A 564 25.19 -23.93 5.02
CA ASN A 564 24.88 -25.33 5.38
C ASN A 564 23.44 -25.76 5.02
N LEU A 565 22.94 -25.27 3.89
CA LEU A 565 21.56 -25.52 3.45
C LEU A 565 21.41 -26.94 2.91
N SER A 566 20.39 -27.67 3.39
CA SER A 566 20.07 -29.01 2.91
C SER A 566 18.61 -29.38 3.15
N VAL A 567 18.11 -30.31 2.34
CA VAL A 567 16.87 -31.03 2.61
C VAL A 567 17.21 -32.50 2.70
N THR A 568 17.18 -33.07 3.90
CA THR A 568 17.65 -34.44 4.17
C THR A 568 16.50 -35.34 4.53
N SER A 569 16.58 -36.58 4.07
CA SER A 569 15.66 -37.64 4.45
C SER A 569 15.87 -38.01 5.91
N LYS A 570 14.78 -38.20 6.65
CA LYS A 570 14.84 -38.79 7.99
C LYS A 570 15.06 -40.29 7.83
N ALA A 571 16.05 -40.83 8.53
CA ALA A 571 16.13 -42.27 8.72
C ALA A 571 14.84 -42.73 9.43
N LEU A 572 14.15 -43.73 8.86
CA LEU A 572 12.93 -44.33 9.40
C LEU A 572 13.11 -44.86 10.83
#